data_AF-A0A2E4Y1N7-F1
#
_entry.id   AF-A0A2E4Y1N7-F1
#
_cell.length_a   1.000
_cell.length_b   1.000
_cell.length_c   1.000
_cell.angle_alpha   90.00
_cell.angle_beta   90.00
_cell.angle_gamma   90.00
#
_symmetry.space_group_name_H-M   'P 1'
#
loop_
_entity.id
_entity.type
_entity.pdbx_description
1 polymer ?
#
loop_
_entity_poly.entity_id
_entity_poly.type
_entity_poly.pdbx_seq_one_letter_code
_entity_poly.pdbx_strand_id
1 'polypeptide(L)'
;MMTNKCSKISSSLLLISFLCFIQTTLFSKERSLPERSVVTDPSLSRRCEVLLKRRKERVRHKLKLMALSRRNLNLQKNLTPEKETLRKKLKKNHYEINLEISLLKQKIKREDEEVIRTGCPGVIL
;
A
#
# COMPACT_ATOMS: atom_id res chain seq x y z
N MET A 1 3.63 16.46 -56.73
CA MET A 1 3.60 17.36 -55.56
C MET A 1 3.43 16.53 -54.30
N MET A 2 4.51 16.26 -53.57
CA MET A 2 4.45 15.83 -52.17
C MET A 2 5.68 16.40 -51.46
N THR A 3 5.48 17.40 -50.62
CA THR A 3 6.53 18.00 -49.80
C THR A 3 6.54 17.33 -48.43
N ASN A 4 7.59 16.54 -48.17
CA ASN A 4 7.90 16.02 -46.84
C ASN A 4 8.43 17.16 -45.96
N LYS A 5 7.61 17.64 -45.03
CA LYS A 5 8.06 18.51 -43.94
C LYS A 5 8.70 17.66 -42.84
N CYS A 6 10.01 17.46 -42.94
CA CYS A 6 10.80 16.97 -41.80
C CYS A 6 11.17 18.19 -40.93
N SER A 7 10.38 18.45 -39.90
CA SER A 7 10.59 19.58 -38.99
C SER A 7 11.51 19.18 -37.84
N LYS A 8 12.70 19.81 -37.85
CA LYS A 8 13.73 19.92 -36.82
C LYS A 8 13.27 19.56 -35.40
N ILE A 9 13.70 18.41 -34.91
CA ILE A 9 13.68 18.08 -33.47
C ILE A 9 14.88 18.81 -32.85
N SER A 10 14.59 19.75 -31.95
CA SER A 10 15.58 20.57 -31.26
C SER A 10 16.51 19.71 -30.40
N SER A 11 17.83 19.95 -30.48
CA SER A 11 18.89 19.33 -29.67
C SER A 11 18.59 19.37 -28.16
N SER A 12 17.86 20.39 -27.70
CA SER A 12 17.44 20.52 -26.29
C SER A 12 16.45 19.43 -25.83
N LEU A 13 15.62 18.87 -26.71
CA LEU A 13 14.67 17.80 -26.38
C LEU A 13 15.35 16.45 -26.17
N LEU A 14 16.47 16.20 -26.87
CA LEU A 14 17.28 14.98 -26.68
C LEU A 14 18.05 15.01 -25.36
N LEU A 15 18.52 16.18 -24.93
CA LEU A 15 19.19 16.32 -23.62
C LEU A 15 18.22 16.13 -22.45
N ILE A 16 16.97 16.59 -22.58
CA ILE A 16 15.94 16.41 -21.55
C ILE A 16 15.53 14.93 -21.42
N SER A 17 15.41 14.20 -22.54
CA SER A 17 15.09 12.77 -22.48
C SER A 17 16.24 11.95 -21.87
N PHE A 18 17.49 12.33 -22.15
CA PHE A 18 18.68 11.68 -21.57
C PHE A 18 18.80 11.94 -20.06
N LEU A 19 18.53 13.16 -19.59
CA LEU A 19 18.51 13.50 -18.17
C LEU A 19 17.39 12.77 -17.40
N CYS A 20 16.20 12.62 -18.01
CA CYS A 20 15.11 11.81 -17.43
C CYS A 20 15.49 10.32 -17.34
N PHE A 21 16.24 9.79 -18.31
CA PHE A 21 16.65 8.38 -18.32
C PHE A 21 17.70 8.07 -17.24
N ILE A 22 18.56 9.04 -16.89
CA ILE A 22 19.51 8.89 -15.77
C ILE A 22 18.78 8.93 -14.42
N GLN A 23 17.68 9.67 -14.29
CA GLN A 23 16.91 9.74 -13.04
C GLN A 23 16.12 8.45 -12.76
N THR A 24 15.73 7.68 -13.78
CA THR A 24 14.97 6.42 -13.58
C THR A 24 15.84 5.26 -13.13
N THR A 25 17.14 5.23 -13.44
CA THR A 25 18.05 4.14 -13.03
C THR A 25 18.53 4.24 -11.58
N LEU A 26 18.48 5.43 -10.97
CA LEU A 26 18.91 5.66 -9.58
C LEU A 26 17.83 5.36 -8.53
N PHE A 27 16.61 5.01 -8.94
CA PHE A 27 15.48 4.74 -8.04
C PHE A 27 15.10 3.26 -7.91
N SER A 28 16.05 2.34 -8.07
CA SER A 28 15.89 0.95 -7.60
C SER A 28 16.48 0.80 -6.19
N LYS A 29 15.83 1.41 -5.20
CA LYS A 29 16.12 1.09 -3.79
C LYS A 29 15.38 -0.20 -3.43
N GLU A 30 16.04 -1.32 -3.66
CA GLU A 30 15.66 -2.58 -3.05
C GLU A 30 15.65 -2.39 -1.53
N ARG A 31 14.46 -2.46 -0.92
CA ARG A 31 14.34 -2.56 0.54
C ARG A 31 14.72 -4.00 0.90
N SER A 32 16.01 -4.32 0.84
CA SER A 32 16.50 -5.48 1.57
C SER A 32 16.15 -5.23 3.04
N LEU A 33 15.37 -6.15 3.61
CA LEU A 33 15.20 -6.26 5.05
C LEU A 33 16.60 -6.19 5.65
N PRO A 34 16.87 -5.33 6.65
CA PRO A 34 18.16 -5.37 7.32
C PRO A 34 18.40 -6.81 7.75
N GLU A 35 19.58 -7.36 7.44
CA GLU A 35 20.08 -8.62 7.96
C GLU A 35 20.07 -8.55 9.49
N ARG A 36 18.91 -8.80 10.09
CA ARG A 36 18.74 -8.86 11.52
C ARG A 36 18.97 -10.30 11.91
N SER A 37 20.12 -10.50 12.56
CA SER A 37 20.37 -11.54 13.56
C SER A 37 19.67 -12.86 13.24
N VAL A 38 20.39 -13.76 12.57
CA VAL A 38 19.96 -15.16 12.42
C VAL A 38 19.56 -15.66 13.81
N VAL A 39 18.25 -15.80 14.03
CA VAL A 39 17.72 -16.34 15.28
C VAL A 39 18.25 -17.77 15.35
N THR A 40 19.22 -18.00 16.22
CA THR A 40 19.98 -19.25 16.30
C THR A 40 19.16 -20.38 16.92
N ASP A 41 18.01 -20.05 17.52
CA ASP A 41 17.03 -20.99 18.07
C ASP A 41 15.87 -21.25 17.06
N PRO A 42 15.71 -22.49 16.56
CA PRO A 42 14.67 -22.83 15.59
C PRO A 42 13.23 -22.68 16.13
N SER A 43 13.04 -22.77 17.45
CA SER A 43 11.72 -22.61 18.07
C SER A 43 11.26 -21.16 18.11
N LEU A 44 12.16 -20.23 18.45
CA LEU A 44 11.93 -18.80 18.43
C LEU A 44 11.75 -18.29 16.99
N SER A 45 12.52 -18.83 16.04
CA SER A 45 12.40 -18.50 14.62
C SER A 45 10.99 -18.82 14.08
N ARG A 46 10.48 -20.04 14.29
CA ARG A 46 9.11 -20.43 13.88
C ARG A 46 8.03 -19.58 14.52
N ARG A 47 8.13 -19.30 15.82
CA ARG A 47 7.15 -18.48 16.53
C ARG A 47 7.09 -17.06 15.94
N CYS A 48 8.25 -16.48 15.67
CA CYS A 48 8.34 -15.15 15.06
C CYS A 48 7.80 -15.12 13.63
N GLU A 49 8.06 -16.15 12.82
CA GLU A 49 7.48 -16.27 11.48
C GLU A 49 5.95 -16.27 11.51
N VAL A 50 5.35 -17.03 12.42
CA VAL A 50 3.88 -17.09 12.57
C VAL A 50 3.31 -15.72 12.96
N LEU A 51 3.90 -15.06 13.95
CA LEU A 51 3.45 -13.73 14.40
C LEU A 51 3.59 -12.68 13.29
N LEU A 52 4.72 -12.67 12.58
CA LEU A 52 4.96 -11.75 11.46
C LEU A 52 4.04 -12.04 10.28
N LYS A 53 3.74 -13.31 9.97
CA LYS A 53 2.80 -13.69 8.92
C LYS A 53 1.40 -13.21 9.24
N ARG A 54 0.91 -13.46 10.46
CA ARG A 54 -0.40 -13.00 10.94
C ARG A 54 -0.53 -11.48 10.84
N ARG A 55 0.48 -10.76 11.31
CA ARG A 55 0.55 -9.30 11.19
C ARG A 55 0.47 -8.83 9.74
N LYS A 56 1.27 -9.43 8.85
CA LYS A 56 1.28 -9.09 7.40
C LYS A 56 -0.10 -9.30 6.77
N GLU A 57 -0.78 -10.39 7.11
CA GLU A 57 -2.15 -10.66 6.65
C GLU A 57 -3.14 -9.59 7.12
N ARG A 58 -3.08 -9.18 8.39
CA ARG A 58 -3.94 -8.10 8.92
C ARG A 58 -3.67 -6.75 8.28
N VAL A 59 -2.40 -6.41 8.04
CA VAL A 59 -2.03 -5.19 7.33
C VAL A 59 -2.58 -5.22 5.89
N ARG A 60 -2.43 -6.33 5.17
CA ARG A 60 -3.01 -6.50 3.82
C ARG A 60 -4.53 -6.35 3.85
N HIS A 61 -5.20 -6.94 4.84
CA HIS A 61 -6.65 -6.80 4.99
C HIS A 61 -7.06 -5.35 5.22
N LYS A 62 -6.35 -4.62 6.09
CA LYS A 62 -6.58 -3.18 6.31
C LYS A 62 -6.46 -2.38 5.00
N LEU A 63 -5.42 -2.63 4.20
CA LEU A 63 -5.22 -1.95 2.92
C LEU A 63 -6.36 -2.23 1.93
N LYS A 64 -6.85 -3.47 1.88
CA LYS A 64 -8.02 -3.85 1.06
C LYS A 64 -9.26 -3.08 1.48
N LEU A 65 -9.54 -2.99 2.79
CA LEU A 65 -10.68 -2.22 3.29
C LEU A 65 -10.56 -0.73 3.01
N MET A 66 -9.35 -0.14 3.13
CA MET A 66 -9.14 1.26 2.76
C MET A 66 -9.42 1.50 1.27
N ALA A 67 -9.01 0.58 0.39
CA ALA A 67 -9.33 0.65 -1.02
C ALA A 67 -10.85 0.54 -1.29
N LEU A 68 -11.55 -0.35 -0.58
CA LEU A 68 -13.01 -0.48 -0.67
C LEU A 68 -13.73 0.76 -0.15
N SER A 69 -13.26 1.35 0.95
CA SER A 69 -13.79 2.59 1.50
C SER A 69 -13.68 3.73 0.48
N ARG A 70 -12.53 3.87 -0.18
CA ARG A 70 -12.30 4.86 -1.24
C ARG A 70 -13.21 4.63 -2.46
N ARG A 71 -13.38 3.37 -2.88
CA ARG A 71 -14.31 3.02 -3.97
C ARG A 71 -15.75 3.35 -3.61
N ASN A 72 -16.18 3.06 -2.38
CA ASN A 72 -17.52 3.39 -1.90
C ASN A 72 -17.77 4.91 -1.94
N LEU A 73 -16.81 5.73 -1.49
CA LEU A 73 -16.92 7.19 -1.58
C LEU A 73 -17.05 7.67 -3.04
N ASN A 74 -16.31 7.09 -3.98
CA ASN A 74 -16.45 7.42 -5.39
C ASN A 74 -17.84 7.06 -5.95
N LEU A 75 -18.40 5.91 -5.53
CA LEU A 75 -19.77 5.53 -5.89
C LEU A 75 -20.81 6.50 -5.33
N GLN A 76 -20.61 7.02 -4.12
CA GLN A 76 -21.49 8.04 -3.55
C GLN A 76 -21.45 9.35 -4.34
N LYS A 77 -20.26 9.78 -4.79
CA LYS A 77 -20.09 11.01 -5.58
C LYS A 77 -20.77 10.95 -6.95
N ASN A 78 -20.78 9.78 -7.57
CA ASN A 78 -21.35 9.58 -8.92
C ASN A 78 -22.83 9.20 -8.90
N LEU A 79 -23.48 9.19 -7.73
CA LEU A 79 -24.85 8.74 -7.60
C LEU A 79 -25.85 9.86 -7.97
N THR A 80 -26.84 9.53 -8.80
CA THR A 80 -27.93 10.47 -9.13
C THR A 80 -28.80 10.80 -7.90
N PRO A 81 -29.40 12.01 -7.84
CA PRO A 81 -30.20 12.46 -6.70
C PRO A 81 -31.41 11.57 -6.40
N GLU A 82 -32.00 10.95 -7.41
CA GLU A 82 -33.19 10.09 -7.33
C GLU A 82 -32.95 8.76 -6.57
N LYS A 83 -31.69 8.31 -6.49
CA LYS A 83 -31.33 7.00 -5.91
C LYS A 83 -31.06 7.05 -4.41
N GLU A 84 -31.98 7.61 -3.63
CA GLU A 84 -31.80 7.83 -2.18
C GLU A 84 -31.57 6.53 -1.39
N THR A 85 -32.27 5.45 -1.73
CA THR A 85 -32.10 4.14 -1.06
C THR A 85 -30.68 3.59 -1.24
N LEU A 86 -30.10 3.74 -2.44
CA LEU A 86 -28.72 3.35 -2.71
C LEU A 86 -27.73 4.23 -1.96
N ARG A 87 -28.01 5.53 -1.85
CA ARG A 87 -27.18 6.47 -1.08
C ARG A 87 -27.10 6.06 0.39
N LYS A 88 -28.24 5.73 1.01
CA LYS A 88 -28.31 5.25 2.40
C LYS A 88 -27.49 3.97 2.59
N LYS A 89 -27.62 3.01 1.66
CA LYS A 89 -26.83 1.76 1.68
C LYS A 89 -25.32 2.03 1.55
N LEU A 90 -24.91 2.88 0.62
CA LEU A 90 -23.51 3.23 0.43
C LEU A 90 -22.92 3.91 1.67
N LYS A 91 -23.66 4.85 2.29
CA LYS A 91 -23.26 5.49 3.55
C LYS A 91 -23.10 4.49 4.70
N LYS A 92 -24.07 3.59 4.86
CA LYS A 92 -24.00 2.50 5.86
C LYS A 92 -22.78 1.62 5.63
N ASN A 93 -22.56 1.16 4.40
CA ASN A 93 -21.39 0.34 4.05
C ASN A 93 -20.08 1.08 4.32
N HIS A 94 -20.00 2.38 4.01
CA HIS A 94 -18.79 3.17 4.30
C HIS A 94 -18.50 3.26 5.80
N TYR A 95 -19.54 3.47 6.60
CA TYR A 95 -19.44 3.47 8.06
C TYR A 95 -18.93 2.12 8.59
N GLU A 96 -19.54 1.01 8.15
CA GLU A 96 -19.14 -0.35 8.56
C GLU A 96 -17.69 -0.67 8.17
N ILE A 97 -17.27 -0.31 6.95
CA ILE A 97 -15.89 -0.49 6.49
C ILE A 97 -14.92 0.31 7.37
N ASN A 98 -15.25 1.55 7.72
CA ASN A 98 -14.39 2.39 8.56
C ASN A 98 -14.31 1.88 10.00
N LEU A 99 -15.42 1.35 10.53
CA LEU A 99 -15.42 0.68 11.83
C LEU A 99 -14.47 -0.52 11.83
N GLU A 100 -14.56 -1.39 10.82
CA GLU A 100 -13.67 -2.55 10.70
C GLU A 100 -12.19 -2.14 10.55
N ILE A 101 -11.91 -1.08 9.78
CA ILE A 101 -10.55 -0.51 9.70
C ILE A 101 -10.05 -0.07 11.08
N SER A 102 -10.90 0.57 11.89
CA SER A 102 -10.55 1.02 13.24
C SER A 102 -10.23 -0.17 14.16
N LEU A 103 -11.08 -1.20 14.13
CA LEU A 103 -10.88 -2.43 14.90
C LEU A 103 -9.59 -3.16 14.46
N LEU A 104 -9.32 -3.21 13.15
CA LEU A 104 -8.08 -3.79 12.63
C LEU A 104 -6.84 -3.01 13.05
N LYS A 105 -6.89 -1.67 13.14
CA LYS A 105 -5.76 -0.87 13.66
C LYS A 105 -5.43 -1.26 15.10
N GLN A 106 -6.43 -1.41 15.97
CA GLN A 106 -6.22 -1.83 17.35
C GLN A 106 -5.67 -3.27 17.44
N LYS A 107 -6.17 -4.16 16.58
CA LYS A 107 -5.68 -5.54 16.44
C LYS A 107 -4.21 -5.61 16.01
N ILE A 108 -3.82 -4.82 15.01
CA ILE A 108 -2.43 -4.73 14.54
C ILE A 108 -1.53 -4.17 15.64
N LYS A 109 -1.96 -3.13 16.35
CA LYS A 109 -1.19 -2.56 17.48
C LYS A 109 -0.90 -3.61 18.56
N ARG A 110 -1.91 -4.41 18.94
CA ARG A 110 -1.72 -5.51 19.90
C ARG A 110 -0.74 -6.57 19.40
N GLU A 111 -0.79 -6.90 18.11
CA GLU A 111 0.19 -7.83 17.51
C GLU A 111 1.59 -7.22 17.46
N ASP A 112 1.72 -5.91 17.19
CA ASP A 112 3.00 -5.22 17.24
C ASP A 112 3.61 -5.31 18.65
N GLU A 113 2.80 -5.06 19.68
CA GLU A 113 3.22 -5.21 21.08
C GLU A 113 3.62 -6.66 21.42
N GLU A 114 2.89 -7.65 20.92
CA GLU A 114 3.22 -9.07 21.11
C GLU A 114 4.54 -9.46 20.43
N VAL A 115 4.78 -8.96 19.22
CA VAL A 115 6.02 -9.21 18.48
C VAL A 115 7.22 -8.54 19.18
N ILE A 116 7.04 -7.33 19.69
CA ILE A 116 8.06 -6.62 20.49
C ILE A 116 8.36 -7.38 21.79
N ARG A 117 7.32 -7.79 22.54
CA ARG A 117 7.49 -8.56 23.79
C ARG A 117 8.18 -9.90 23.59
N THR A 118 7.94 -10.55 22.46
CA THR A 118 8.55 -11.85 22.12
C THR A 118 10.00 -11.68 21.62
N GLY A 119 10.47 -10.46 21.38
CA GLY A 119 11.84 -10.18 20.92
C GLY A 119 12.09 -10.57 19.46
N CYS A 120 11.04 -10.64 18.64
CA CYS A 120 11.17 -11.07 17.26
C CYS A 120 11.86 -9.99 16.39
N PRO A 121 12.92 -10.34 15.64
CA PRO A 121 13.56 -9.40 14.73
C PRO A 121 12.62 -9.06 13.56
N GLY A 122 12.60 -7.79 13.14
CA GLY A 122 11.93 -7.36 11.90
C GLY A 122 10.70 -6.46 12.06
N VAL A 123 10.36 -6.03 13.28
CA VAL A 123 9.45 -4.89 13.48
C VAL A 123 10.28 -3.66 13.78
N ILE A 124 10.25 -2.69 12.87
CA ILE A 124 10.77 -1.35 13.07
C ILE A 124 9.53 -0.47 13.20
N LEU A 125 9.41 0.23 14.32
CA LEU A 125 8.40 1.27 14.52
C LEU A 125 8.62 2.41 13.52
#